data_AF-A0A9D5J0I2-F1
#
_entry.id   AF-A0A9D5J0I2-F1
#
_cell.length_a   1.000
_cell.length_b   1.000
_cell.length_c   1.000
_cell.angle_alpha   90.00
_cell.angle_beta   90.00
_cell.angle_gamma   90.00
#
_symmetry.space_group_name_H-M   'P 1'
#
loop_
_entity.id
_entity.type
_entity.pdbx_description
1 polymer ?
#
loop_
_entity_poly.entity_id
_entity_poly.type
_entity_poly.pdbx_seq_one_letter_code
_entity_poly.pdbx_strand_id
1 'polypeptide(L)'
;MDNNRQNPQNNDNQPKMPRFNMNWLYIIVAVVLAILLFSGGGESIARGAGASQDANYSDFKTYVNKGYAERVVVNKSENTLRMYVKPKFIRNVFNLPAQQVGKNPYVTVQFGSVDELEKFLDKAQQSHKLSGFSYDNAKGTDVWSLLLNLAPLLF
;
A
#
# COMPACT_ATOMS: atom_id res chain seq x y z
N MET A 1 -24.04 73.64 12.37
CA MET A 1 -24.14 72.86 11.13
C MET A 1 -22.70 72.66 10.65
N ASP A 2 -22.06 71.50 10.58
CA ASP A 2 -22.41 70.12 10.94
C ASP A 2 -21.12 69.33 11.22
N ASN A 3 -21.25 68.32 12.08
CA ASN A 3 -20.17 67.49 12.61
C ASN A 3 -19.80 66.37 11.61
N ASN A 4 -18.49 66.20 11.39
CA ASN A 4 -17.74 64.95 11.32
C ASN A 4 -18.52 63.64 11.04
N ARG A 5 -18.12 62.91 9.97
CA ARG A 5 -17.60 61.53 10.05
C ARG A 5 -17.33 60.97 8.64
N GLN A 6 -16.06 60.98 8.24
CA GLN A 6 -15.55 60.03 7.27
C GLN A 6 -15.54 58.65 7.92
N ASN A 7 -16.34 57.72 7.39
CA ASN A 7 -16.27 56.31 7.75
C ASN A 7 -15.34 55.62 6.75
N PRO A 8 -14.12 55.19 7.12
CA PRO A 8 -13.33 54.34 6.24
C PRO A 8 -13.97 52.95 6.25
N GLN A 9 -14.61 52.61 5.13
CA GLN A 9 -15.14 51.28 4.86
C GLN A 9 -13.94 50.34 4.68
N ASN A 10 -13.47 49.74 5.77
CA ASN A 10 -12.47 48.68 5.74
C ASN A 10 -13.08 47.48 5.01
N ASN A 11 -12.78 47.36 3.73
CA ASN A 11 -13.07 46.18 2.93
C ASN A 11 -12.03 45.11 3.30
N ASP A 12 -12.27 44.44 4.43
CA ASP A 12 -11.54 43.25 4.85
C ASP A 12 -11.84 42.08 3.90
N ASN A 13 -11.21 42.12 2.72
CA ASN A 13 -11.10 40.99 1.79
C ASN A 13 -10.04 39.98 2.27
N GLN A 14 -10.00 39.70 3.56
CA GLN A 14 -9.20 38.61 4.09
C GLN A 14 -10.00 37.31 3.87
N PRO A 15 -9.43 36.28 3.23
CA PRO A 15 -10.12 35.02 3.03
C PRO A 15 -10.55 34.47 4.39
N LYS A 16 -11.87 34.47 4.64
CA LYS A 16 -12.44 33.95 5.87
C LYS A 16 -12.06 32.49 5.97
N MET A 17 -11.19 32.17 6.93
CA MET A 17 -10.81 30.79 7.19
C MET A 17 -12.08 29.99 7.52
N PRO A 18 -12.23 28.78 6.98
CA PRO A 18 -13.38 27.94 7.27
C PRO A 18 -13.46 27.75 8.79
N ARG A 19 -14.65 27.99 9.33
CA ARG A 19 -14.88 27.87 10.77
C ARG A 19 -14.93 26.39 11.12
N PHE A 20 -13.86 25.88 11.73
CA PHE A 20 -13.79 24.50 12.22
C PHE A 20 -14.76 24.33 13.40
N ASN A 21 -15.89 23.70 13.14
CA ASN A 21 -16.81 23.20 14.16
C ASN A 21 -16.40 21.75 14.52
N MET A 22 -16.70 21.26 15.72
CA MET A 22 -16.45 19.86 16.11
C MET A 22 -17.02 18.85 15.11
N ASN A 23 -18.14 19.16 14.46
CA ASN A 23 -18.70 18.34 13.38
C ASN A 23 -17.78 18.24 12.15
N TRP A 24 -17.01 19.29 11.84
CA TRP A 24 -16.00 19.25 10.79
C TRP A 24 -14.84 18.32 11.12
N LEU A 25 -14.46 18.20 12.41
CA LEU A 25 -13.44 17.25 12.84
C LEU A 25 -13.91 15.81 12.60
N TYR A 26 -15.16 15.48 12.94
CA TYR A 26 -15.72 14.15 12.68
C TYR A 26 -15.79 13.83 11.19
N ILE A 27 -16.13 14.80 10.33
CA ILE A 27 -16.14 14.63 8.87
C ILE A 27 -14.72 14.37 8.35
N ILE A 28 -13.71 15.13 8.81
CA ILE A 28 -12.31 14.93 8.41
C ILE A 28 -11.83 13.52 8.82
N VAL A 29 -12.09 13.11 10.07
CA VAL A 29 -11.74 11.77 10.56
C VAL A 29 -12.44 10.69 9.74
N ALA A 30 -13.73 10.84 9.45
CA ALA A 30 -14.49 9.89 8.65
C ALA A 30 -13.97 9.79 7.20
N VAL A 31 -13.59 10.91 6.57
CA VAL A 31 -13.00 10.93 5.23
C VAL A 31 -11.63 10.28 5.23
N VAL A 32 -10.78 10.56 6.23
CA VAL A 32 -9.46 9.91 6.37
C VAL A 32 -9.64 8.40 6.55
N LEU A 33 -10.56 7.96 7.40
CA LEU A 33 -10.87 6.54 7.59
C LEU A 33 -11.43 5.90 6.31
N ALA A 34 -12.34 6.57 5.60
CA ALA A 34 -12.86 6.08 4.32
C ALA A 34 -11.73 5.93 3.29
N ILE A 35 -10.84 6.92 3.17
CA ILE A 35 -9.67 6.81 2.30
C ILE A 35 -8.80 5.63 2.73
N LEU A 36 -8.49 5.47 4.02
CA LEU A 36 -7.69 4.35 4.51
C LEU A 36 -8.34 2.98 4.22
N LEU A 37 -9.66 2.88 4.37
CA LEU A 37 -10.40 1.64 4.15
C LEU A 37 -10.54 1.30 2.65
N PHE A 38 -10.79 2.29 1.78
CA PHE A 38 -11.06 2.06 0.36
C PHE A 38 -9.83 2.17 -0.55
N SER A 39 -8.74 2.82 -0.12
CA SER A 39 -7.50 2.94 -0.92
C SER A 39 -6.55 1.74 -0.78
N GLY A 40 -6.93 0.69 -0.05
CA GLY A 40 -6.00 -0.37 0.36
C GLY A 40 -5.00 0.08 1.45
N GLY A 41 -5.21 1.29 2.01
CA GLY A 41 -4.42 1.85 3.11
C GLY A 41 -4.44 0.99 4.38
N GLY A 42 -5.55 0.32 4.66
CA GLY A 42 -5.66 -0.61 5.79
C GLY A 42 -4.68 -1.77 5.70
N GLU A 43 -4.49 -2.36 4.51
CA GLU A 43 -3.53 -3.45 4.30
C GLU A 43 -2.07 -2.97 4.31
N SER A 44 -1.80 -1.78 3.78
CA SER A 44 -0.45 -1.20 3.75
C SER A 44 0.03 -0.71 5.13
N ILE A 45 -0.89 -0.23 5.97
CA ILE A 45 -0.59 0.11 7.36
C ILE A 45 -0.45 -1.16 8.22
N ALA A 46 -1.35 -2.14 8.07
CA ALA A 46 -1.32 -3.38 8.85
C ALA A 46 -0.11 -4.28 8.52
N ARG A 47 0.38 -4.27 7.26
CA ARG A 47 1.52 -5.11 6.82
C ARG A 47 2.88 -4.39 6.83
N GLY A 48 2.90 -3.11 7.23
CA GLY A 48 4.07 -2.25 7.19
C GLY A 48 4.43 -1.87 5.76
N ALA A 49 4.28 -0.59 5.41
CA ALA A 49 4.61 -0.06 4.10
C ALA A 49 6.08 -0.36 3.75
N GLY A 50 6.30 -1.37 2.89
CA GLY A 50 7.56 -1.60 2.20
C GLY A 50 7.55 -0.89 0.85
N ALA A 51 8.69 -0.44 0.38
CA ALA A 51 8.81 0.12 -0.96
C ALA A 51 8.42 -0.94 -2.00
N SER A 52 7.72 -0.48 -3.03
CA SER A 52 7.38 -1.28 -4.19
C SER A 52 8.01 -0.66 -5.42
N GLN A 53 8.57 -1.49 -6.30
CA GLN A 53 9.01 -1.07 -7.63
C GLN A 53 8.59 -2.10 -8.68
N ASP A 54 8.47 -1.69 -9.93
CA ASP A 54 8.20 -2.60 -11.02
C ASP A 54 9.50 -3.25 -11.51
N ALA A 55 9.42 -4.52 -11.93
CA ALA A 55 10.53 -5.25 -12.50
C ALA A 55 10.08 -6.13 -13.67
N ASN A 56 10.99 -6.38 -14.61
CA ASN A 56 10.72 -7.24 -15.74
C ASN A 56 10.76 -8.72 -15.33
N TYR A 57 10.09 -9.57 -16.13
CA TYR A 57 10.06 -11.01 -15.88
C TYR A 57 11.45 -11.67 -15.92
N SER A 58 12.38 -11.14 -16.73
CA SER A 58 13.79 -11.57 -16.76
C SER A 58 14.52 -11.29 -15.45
N ASP A 59 14.29 -10.12 -14.88
CA ASP A 59 14.93 -9.70 -13.62
C ASP A 59 14.38 -10.53 -12.46
N PHE A 60 13.06 -10.73 -12.45
CA PHE A 60 12.41 -11.66 -11.53
C PHE A 60 13.04 -13.06 -11.56
N LYS A 61 13.17 -13.68 -12.74
CA LYS A 61 13.82 -15.00 -12.86
C LYS A 61 15.24 -14.96 -12.32
N THR A 62 15.97 -13.88 -12.59
CA THR A 62 17.34 -13.70 -12.11
C THR A 62 17.38 -13.62 -10.58
N TYR A 63 16.49 -12.84 -9.96
CA TYR A 63 16.41 -12.71 -8.51
C TYR A 63 16.02 -14.00 -7.82
N VAL A 64 15.03 -14.73 -8.34
CA VAL A 64 14.64 -16.05 -7.82
C VAL A 64 15.80 -17.02 -7.96
N ASN A 65 16.49 -17.06 -9.11
CA ASN A 65 17.61 -17.95 -9.33
C ASN A 65 18.83 -17.67 -8.44
N LYS A 66 19.03 -16.42 -8.04
CA LYS A 66 20.05 -15.99 -7.07
C LYS A 66 19.62 -16.18 -5.61
N GLY A 67 18.38 -16.61 -5.37
CA GLY A 67 17.83 -16.84 -4.03
C GLY A 67 17.45 -15.57 -3.28
N TYR A 68 17.22 -14.46 -4.00
CA TYR A 68 16.87 -13.16 -3.42
C TYR A 68 15.40 -13.10 -2.97
N ALA A 69 14.56 -13.91 -3.60
CA ALA A 69 13.16 -14.03 -3.27
C ALA A 69 12.96 -14.69 -1.90
N GLU A 70 12.17 -14.04 -1.05
CA GLU A 70 11.69 -14.61 0.22
C GLU A 70 10.39 -15.38 -0.01
N ARG A 71 9.41 -14.72 -0.62
CA ARG A 71 8.11 -15.27 -0.99
C ARG A 71 7.58 -14.61 -2.25
N VAL A 72 6.78 -15.33 -3.01
CA VAL A 72 6.10 -14.81 -4.20
C VAL A 72 4.60 -14.90 -4.01
N VAL A 73 3.89 -13.80 -4.27
CA VAL A 73 2.42 -13.76 -4.24
C VAL A 73 1.92 -13.51 -5.65
N VAL A 74 1.13 -14.43 -6.20
CA VAL A 74 0.64 -14.38 -7.57
C VAL A 74 -0.80 -13.87 -7.60
N ASN A 75 -1.03 -12.77 -8.31
CA ASN A 75 -2.35 -12.24 -8.62
C ASN A 75 -2.77 -12.72 -10.02
N LYS A 76 -3.72 -13.66 -10.07
CA LYS A 76 -4.21 -14.25 -11.32
C LYS A 76 -5.14 -13.31 -12.10
N SER A 77 -5.82 -12.37 -11.43
CA SER A 77 -6.74 -11.42 -12.09
C SER A 77 -6.00 -10.36 -12.89
N GLU A 78 -4.86 -9.89 -12.40
CA GLU A 78 -4.08 -8.81 -13.02
C GLU A 78 -2.90 -9.34 -13.86
N ASN A 79 -2.68 -10.66 -13.88
CA ASN A 79 -1.47 -11.29 -14.43
C ASN A 79 -0.17 -10.69 -13.86
N THR A 80 -0.20 -10.35 -12.57
CA THR A 80 0.94 -9.78 -11.85
C THR A 80 1.35 -10.65 -10.68
N LEU A 81 2.62 -10.63 -10.34
CA LEU A 81 3.12 -11.22 -9.11
C LEU A 81 3.87 -10.17 -8.29
N ARG A 82 3.85 -10.34 -6.97
CA ARG A 82 4.66 -9.60 -6.00
C ARG A 82 5.73 -10.53 -5.45
N MET A 83 6.99 -10.26 -5.78
CA MET A 83 8.12 -10.97 -5.21
C MET A 83 8.69 -10.17 -4.05
N TYR A 84 8.57 -10.68 -2.83
CA TYR A 84 9.16 -10.07 -1.65
C TYR A 84 10.65 -10.41 -1.58
N VAL A 85 11.47 -9.40 -1.27
CA VAL A 85 12.93 -9.51 -1.29
C VAL A 85 13.44 -9.77 0.12
N LYS A 86 14.28 -10.80 0.28
CA LYS A 86 14.94 -11.08 1.55
C LYS A 86 15.72 -9.85 2.04
N PRO A 87 15.72 -9.54 3.36
CA PRO A 87 16.38 -8.37 3.91
C PRO A 87 17.85 -8.19 3.49
N LYS A 88 18.58 -9.30 3.33
CA LYS A 88 19.99 -9.32 2.91
C LYS A 88 20.22 -8.76 1.49
N PHE A 89 19.24 -8.84 0.60
CA PHE A 89 19.38 -8.49 -0.82
C PHE A 89 18.57 -7.25 -1.22
N ILE A 90 17.93 -6.56 -0.28
CA ILE A 90 17.17 -5.34 -0.55
C ILE A 90 18.01 -4.32 -1.32
N ARG A 91 19.25 -4.09 -0.88
CA ARG A 91 20.15 -3.12 -1.53
C ARG A 91 20.50 -3.49 -2.97
N ASN A 92 20.55 -4.78 -3.30
CA ASN A 92 20.83 -5.24 -4.66
C ASN A 92 19.65 -5.08 -5.61
N VAL A 93 18.42 -5.06 -5.08
CA VAL A 93 17.20 -4.96 -5.90
C VAL A 93 16.72 -3.52 -6.01
N PHE A 94 16.71 -2.78 -4.89
CA PHE A 94 16.17 -1.42 -4.82
C PHE A 94 17.24 -0.33 -4.92
N ASN A 95 18.53 -0.69 -4.91
CA ASN A 95 19.65 0.27 -4.84
C ASN A 95 19.59 1.22 -3.62
N LEU A 96 18.77 0.88 -2.62
CA LEU A 96 18.53 1.67 -1.41
C LEU A 96 18.86 0.84 -0.15
N PRO A 97 19.23 1.47 0.96
CA PRO A 97 19.42 0.76 2.23
C PRO A 97 18.08 0.23 2.76
N ALA A 98 18.11 -0.94 3.41
CA ALA A 98 16.91 -1.61 3.93
C ALA A 98 16.08 -0.73 4.88
N GLN A 99 16.72 0.20 5.59
CA GLN A 99 16.04 1.14 6.50
C GLN A 99 15.10 2.12 5.77
N GLN A 100 15.41 2.48 4.52
CA GLN A 100 14.57 3.38 3.72
C GLN A 100 13.44 2.65 2.98
N VAL A 101 13.61 1.33 2.83
CA VAL A 101 12.77 0.48 1.99
C VAL A 101 11.64 -0.19 2.79
N GLY A 102 11.65 -0.08 4.12
CA GLY A 102 10.56 -0.57 4.98
C GLY A 102 10.59 -2.07 5.25
N LYS A 103 9.57 -2.57 5.96
CA LYS A 103 9.58 -3.93 6.54
C LYS A 103 9.37 -5.06 5.53
N ASN A 104 8.63 -4.83 4.45
CA ASN A 104 8.25 -5.88 3.49
C ASN A 104 8.32 -5.39 2.04
N PRO A 105 9.50 -5.04 1.53
CA PRO A 105 9.61 -4.57 0.17
C PRO A 105 9.41 -5.68 -0.85
N TYR A 106 8.74 -5.33 -1.95
CA TYR A 106 8.46 -6.26 -3.02
C TYR A 106 8.63 -5.61 -4.38
N VAL A 107 8.90 -6.44 -5.38
CA VAL A 107 8.81 -6.01 -6.77
C VAL A 107 7.54 -6.54 -7.39
N THR A 108 6.87 -5.72 -8.18
CA THR A 108 5.72 -6.11 -8.99
C THR A 108 6.20 -6.50 -10.38
N VAL A 109 5.76 -7.64 -10.87
CA VAL A 109 6.21 -8.20 -12.14
C VAL A 109 4.99 -8.70 -12.90
N GLN A 110 4.86 -8.29 -14.16
CA GLN A 110 3.84 -8.83 -15.04
C GLN A 110 4.33 -10.13 -15.68
N PHE A 111 3.48 -11.14 -15.74
CA PHE A 111 3.77 -12.42 -16.37
C PHE A 111 2.77 -12.73 -17.48
N GLY A 112 3.20 -13.49 -18.48
CA GLY A 112 2.36 -13.83 -19.63
C GLY A 112 1.42 -15.00 -19.36
N SER A 113 1.97 -16.14 -18.93
CA SER A 113 1.21 -17.37 -18.67
C SER A 113 1.39 -17.85 -17.24
N VAL A 114 0.27 -18.18 -16.60
CA VAL A 114 0.25 -18.79 -15.26
C VAL A 114 0.97 -20.13 -15.27
N ASP A 115 0.76 -20.96 -16.28
CA ASP A 115 1.34 -22.32 -16.34
C ASP A 115 2.88 -22.29 -16.43
N GLU A 116 3.43 -21.34 -17.19
CA GLU A 116 4.89 -21.16 -17.27
C GLU A 116 5.48 -20.64 -15.96
N LEU A 117 4.75 -19.74 -15.30
CA LEU A 117 5.15 -19.20 -14.01
C LEU A 117 5.13 -20.29 -12.93
N GLU A 118 4.04 -21.05 -12.82
CA GLU A 118 3.89 -22.15 -11.86
C GLU A 118 5.02 -23.19 -12.04
N LYS A 119 5.27 -23.63 -13.28
CA LYS A 119 6.41 -24.53 -13.60
C LYS A 119 7.75 -23.97 -13.15
N PHE A 120 7.98 -22.66 -13.34
CA PHE A 120 9.22 -22.02 -12.90
C PHE A 120 9.33 -21.95 -11.38
N LEU A 121 8.25 -21.57 -10.69
CA LEU A 121 8.20 -21.46 -9.23
C LEU A 121 8.37 -22.82 -8.56
N ASP A 122 7.73 -23.87 -9.07
CA ASP A 122 7.88 -25.24 -8.58
C ASP A 122 9.34 -25.71 -8.67
N LYS A 123 9.98 -25.45 -9.82
CA LYS A 123 11.40 -25.78 -10.00
C LYS A 123 12.30 -25.00 -9.04
N ALA A 124 12.00 -23.72 -8.80
CA ALA A 124 12.74 -22.88 -7.86
C ALA A 124 12.57 -23.35 -6.41
N GLN A 125 11.37 -23.81 -6.04
CA GLN A 125 11.06 -24.36 -4.72
C GLN A 125 11.77 -25.70 -4.50
N GLN A 126 11.71 -26.61 -5.49
CA GLN A 126 12.44 -27.89 -5.45
C GLN A 126 13.96 -27.69 -5.35
N SER A 127 14.49 -26.62 -5.94
CA SER A 127 15.90 -26.27 -5.87
C SER A 127 16.29 -25.50 -4.60
N HIS A 128 15.39 -25.39 -3.61
CA HIS A 128 15.57 -24.60 -2.37
C HIS A 128 15.92 -23.12 -2.59
N LYS A 129 15.62 -22.57 -3.78
CA LYS A 129 15.89 -21.16 -4.11
C LYS A 129 14.76 -20.24 -3.66
N LEU A 130 13.55 -20.79 -3.55
CA LEU A 130 12.35 -20.12 -3.06
C LEU A 130 11.78 -20.93 -1.89
N SER A 131 11.39 -20.27 -0.81
CA SER A 131 10.79 -20.93 0.36
C SER A 131 9.35 -21.35 0.10
N GLY A 132 8.63 -20.59 -0.72
CA GLY A 132 7.28 -20.92 -1.19
C GLY A 132 6.65 -19.77 -1.99
N PHE A 133 5.52 -20.06 -2.62
CA PHE A 133 4.68 -19.07 -3.29
C PHE A 133 3.22 -19.25 -2.87
N SER A 134 2.44 -18.17 -2.95
CA SER A 134 1.03 -18.14 -2.61
C SER A 134 0.24 -17.40 -3.68
N TYR A 135 -1.08 -17.62 -3.69
CA TYR A 135 -1.98 -16.85 -4.54
C TYR A 135 -2.65 -15.74 -3.75
N ASP A 136 -2.71 -14.56 -4.35
CA ASP A 136 -3.53 -13.49 -3.83
C ASP A 136 -5.00 -13.87 -4.03
N ASN A 137 -5.62 -14.33 -2.95
CA ASN A 137 -7.06 -14.51 -2.88
C ASN A 137 -7.60 -13.33 -2.10
N ALA A 138 -7.63 -12.15 -2.73
CA ALA A 138 -8.31 -10.97 -2.22
C ALA A 138 -9.83 -11.22 -2.19
N LYS A 139 -10.27 -12.11 -1.29
CA LYS A 139 -11.66 -12.19 -0.85
C LYS A 139 -11.78 -11.11 0.22
N GLY A 140 -12.63 -10.11 -0.01
CA GLY A 140 -12.78 -8.88 0.78
C GLY A 140 -13.26 -9.05 2.23
N THR A 141 -12.52 -9.82 3.02
CA THR A 141 -12.91 -10.29 4.36
C THR A 141 -12.30 -9.49 5.51
N ASP A 142 -11.32 -8.60 5.24
CA ASP A 142 -10.63 -7.85 6.31
C ASP A 142 -11.42 -6.63 6.82
N VAL A 143 -12.17 -5.93 5.97
CA VAL A 143 -12.98 -4.78 6.43
C VAL A 143 -14.23 -5.20 7.21
N TRP A 144 -14.90 -6.28 6.78
CA TRP A 144 -16.09 -6.80 7.48
C TRP A 144 -15.74 -7.41 8.83
N SER A 145 -14.57 -8.05 8.97
CA SER A 145 -14.11 -8.59 10.26
C SER A 145 -13.72 -7.49 11.25
N LEU A 146 -13.12 -6.38 10.80
CA LEU A 146 -12.90 -5.21 11.64
C LEU A 146 -14.23 -4.58 12.12
N LEU A 147 -15.21 -4.44 11.23
CA LEU A 147 -16.54 -3.91 11.61
C LEU A 147 -17.27 -4.82 12.60
N LEU A 148 -17.20 -6.15 12.42
CA LEU A 148 -17.80 -7.11 13.35
C LEU A 148 -17.15 -7.09 14.74
N ASN A 149 -15.84 -6.90 14.82
CA ASN A 149 -15.13 -6.77 16.10
C ASN A 149 -15.41 -5.45 16.82
N LEU A 150 -15.84 -4.41 16.09
CA LEU A 150 -16.25 -3.11 16.64
C LEU A 150 -17.76 -3.04 16.92
N ALA A 151 -18.56 -3.99 16.41
CA ALA A 151 -19.99 -4.04 16.66
C ALA A 151 -20.34 -4.01 18.17
N PRO A 152 -19.64 -4.74 19.07
CA PRO A 152 -19.92 -4.70 20.51
C PRO A 152 -19.65 -3.35 21.19
N LEU A 153 -19.04 -2.39 20.51
CA LEU A 153 -18.80 -1.03 21.05
C LEU A 153 -19.92 -0.05 20.69
N LEU A 154 -20.85 -0.46 19.82
CA LEU A 154 -21.99 0.35 19.37
C LEU A 154 -23.32 -0.05 20.07
N PHE A 155 -23.28 -1.00 21.01
CA PHE A 155 -24.41 -1.48 21.81
C PHE A 155 -24.05 -1.56 23.29
#